data_AF-A0A3N9W0E0-F1
#
_entry.id   AF-A0A3N9W0E0-F1
#
_cell.length_a   1.000
_cell.length_b   1.000
_cell.length_c   1.000
_cell.angle_alpha   90.00
_cell.angle_beta   90.00
_cell.angle_gamma   90.00
#
_symmetry.space_group_name_H-M   'P 1'
#
loop_
_entity.id
_entity.type
_entity.pdbx_description
1 polymer ?
#
loop_
_entity_poly.entity_id
_entity_poly.type
_entity_poly.pdbx_seq_one_letter_code
_entity_poly.pdbx_strand_id
1 'polypeptide(L)'
;MRTICYVSAIDPAQPSTVHARYVHFDGYPSALIAHLRGIWATTARRETQALIDAVLAHDWYYLGSDVTPDTRSFPHQHPVGGVGVTFDDTEPEPATVFPLSRAGDLDASWIYVISPADDTVTVHTSDGDPIGVHSLG
;
A
#
# COMPACT_ATOMS: atom_id res chain seq x y z
N MET A 1 -0.88 1.71 20.55
CA MET A 1 -1.62 2.49 19.53
C MET A 1 -1.44 1.76 18.24
N ARG A 2 -2.53 1.46 17.54
CA ARG A 2 -2.51 0.81 16.22
C ARG A 2 -2.36 1.92 15.19
N THR A 3 -1.28 1.92 14.42
CA THR A 3 -1.09 2.91 13.35
C THR A 3 -1.81 2.39 12.11
N ILE A 4 -2.95 2.99 11.77
CA ILE A 4 -3.73 2.61 10.58
C ILE A 4 -3.05 3.23 9.37
N CYS A 5 -2.54 2.40 8.45
CA CYS A 5 -1.93 2.88 7.22
C CYS A 5 -2.75 2.41 6.02
N TYR A 6 -2.75 3.21 4.95
CA TYR A 6 -3.32 2.81 3.66
C TYR A 6 -2.28 2.94 2.56
N VAL A 7 -2.13 1.89 1.76
CA VAL A 7 -1.47 2.01 0.45
C VAL A 7 -2.54 2.26 -0.59
N SER A 8 -2.31 3.20 -1.49
CA SER A 8 -3.31 3.62 -2.47
C SER A 8 -2.69 3.97 -3.81
N ALA A 9 -3.53 4.02 -4.84
CA ALA A 9 -3.16 4.51 -6.16
C ALA A 9 -4.21 5.51 -6.67
N ILE A 10 -3.74 6.49 -7.43
CA ILE A 10 -4.61 7.47 -8.08
C ILE A 10 -5.46 6.77 -9.14
N ASP A 11 -6.78 7.03 -9.15
CA ASP A 11 -7.65 6.63 -10.26
C ASP A 11 -7.26 7.44 -11.50
N PRO A 12 -6.76 6.81 -12.59
CA PRO A 12 -6.38 7.52 -13.80
C PRO A 12 -7.56 8.26 -14.46
N ALA A 13 -8.79 7.79 -14.26
CA ALA A 13 -9.99 8.43 -14.77
C ALA A 13 -10.45 9.60 -13.89
N GLN A 14 -10.07 9.60 -12.61
CA GLN A 14 -10.45 10.62 -11.62
C GLN A 14 -9.29 10.92 -10.66
N PRO A 15 -8.36 11.83 -11.02
CA PRO A 15 -7.12 12.05 -10.27
C PRO A 15 -7.31 12.51 -8.81
N SER A 16 -8.49 12.99 -8.44
CA SER A 16 -8.86 13.35 -7.07
C SER A 16 -9.27 12.17 -6.20
N THR A 17 -9.49 11.01 -6.80
CA THR A 17 -9.98 9.78 -6.17
C THR A 17 -8.85 8.77 -6.12
N VAL A 18 -8.75 8.07 -4.99
CA VAL A 18 -7.77 7.00 -4.81
C VAL A 18 -8.46 5.69 -4.46
N HIS A 19 -7.88 4.60 -4.94
CA HIS A 19 -8.19 3.24 -4.51
C HIS A 19 -7.18 2.82 -3.47
N ALA A 20 -7.63 2.35 -2.31
CA ALA A 20 -6.76 2.07 -1.19
C ALA A 20 -7.02 0.72 -0.53
N ARG A 21 -5.96 0.17 0.06
CA ARG A 21 -5.96 -1.01 0.91
C ARG A 21 -5.35 -0.73 2.26
N TYR A 22 -5.92 -1.35 3.28
CA TYR A 22 -5.38 -1.28 4.61
C TYR A 22 -4.04 -2.01 4.66
N VAL A 23 -3.06 -1.39 5.34
CA VAL A 23 -1.81 -2.02 5.71
C VAL A 23 -1.63 -1.84 7.22
N HIS A 24 -1.52 -2.95 7.93
CA HIS A 24 -1.19 -2.93 9.34
C HIS A 24 0.30 -2.65 9.50
N PHE A 25 0.63 -1.44 9.94
CA PHE A 25 2.02 -1.00 10.02
C PHE A 25 2.21 -0.02 11.18
N ASP A 26 2.87 -0.49 12.24
CA ASP A 26 3.15 0.30 13.46
C ASP A 26 4.51 1.04 13.41
N GLY A 27 5.06 1.25 12.22
CA GLY A 27 6.39 1.85 12.02
C GLY A 27 6.37 3.33 11.59
N TYR A 28 7.58 3.91 11.48
CA TYR A 28 7.77 5.25 10.91
C TYR A 28 7.52 5.23 9.40
N PRO A 29 6.92 6.28 8.79
CA PRO A 29 6.44 6.22 7.42
C PRO A 29 7.49 5.87 6.35
N SER A 30 8.75 6.22 6.58
CA SER A 30 9.83 5.87 5.63
C SER A 30 10.07 4.37 5.46
N ALA A 31 9.70 3.53 6.44
CA ALA A 31 9.93 2.09 6.33
C ALA A 31 8.96 1.43 5.34
N LEU A 32 7.71 1.89 5.22
CA LEU A 32 6.80 1.35 4.19
C LEU A 32 7.27 1.71 2.78
N ILE A 33 7.87 2.89 2.59
CA ILE A 33 8.50 3.26 1.30
C ILE A 33 9.59 2.27 0.90
N ALA A 34 10.41 1.81 1.84
CA ALA A 34 11.44 0.81 1.55
C ALA A 34 10.84 -0.53 1.11
N HIS A 35 9.74 -0.97 1.73
CA HIS A 35 9.02 -2.18 1.32
C HIS A 35 8.42 -2.03 -0.09
N LEU A 36 7.77 -0.90 -0.39
CA LEU A 36 7.22 -0.64 -1.73
C LEU A 36 8.31 -0.65 -2.81
N ARG A 37 9.47 -0.04 -2.54
CA ARG A 37 10.62 -0.07 -3.45
C ARG A 37 11.14 -1.49 -3.68
N GLY A 38 11.22 -2.29 -2.61
CA GLY A 38 11.62 -3.69 -2.70
C GLY A 38 10.70 -4.47 -3.64
N ILE A 39 9.39 -4.38 -3.40
CA ILE A 39 8.36 -5.08 -4.19
C ILE A 39 8.38 -4.60 -5.64
N TRP A 40 8.49 -3.28 -5.85
CA TRP A 40 8.61 -2.67 -7.17
C TRP A 40 9.81 -3.21 -7.94
N ALA A 41 10.99 -3.24 -7.31
CA ALA A 41 12.22 -3.68 -7.97
C ALA A 41 12.25 -5.18 -8.28
N THR A 42 11.62 -6.02 -7.45
CA THR A 42 11.69 -7.49 -7.58
C THR A 42 10.44 -8.07 -8.24
N THR A 43 9.34 -8.10 -7.52
CA THR A 43 8.08 -8.75 -7.91
C THR A 43 7.41 -8.02 -9.06
N ALA A 44 7.35 -6.69 -8.98
CA ALA A 44 6.77 -5.86 -10.01
C ALA A 44 7.73 -5.59 -11.18
N ARG A 45 9.00 -6.02 -11.10
CA ARG A 45 10.02 -5.87 -12.15
C ARG A 45 10.16 -4.43 -12.69
N ARG A 46 10.01 -3.45 -11.79
CA ARG A 46 10.03 -2.00 -12.06
C ARG A 46 8.83 -1.51 -12.88
N GLU A 47 7.74 -2.27 -12.93
CA GLU A 47 6.47 -1.86 -13.52
C GLU A 47 5.54 -1.34 -12.42
N THR A 48 5.32 -0.02 -12.37
CA THR A 48 4.53 0.62 -11.31
C THR A 48 3.07 0.18 -11.33
N GLN A 49 2.50 -0.12 -12.50
CA GLN A 49 1.17 -0.69 -12.58
C GLN A 49 1.11 -2.09 -11.92
N ALA A 50 2.12 -2.94 -12.15
CA ALA A 50 2.19 -4.25 -11.50
C ALA A 50 2.36 -4.13 -9.97
N LEU A 51 3.04 -3.09 -9.49
CA LEU A 51 3.11 -2.79 -8.05
C LEU A 51 1.71 -2.42 -7.52
N ILE A 52 1.01 -1.51 -8.19
CA ILE A 52 -0.34 -1.06 -7.82
C ILE A 52 -1.29 -2.26 -7.76
N ASP A 53 -1.31 -3.08 -8.80
CA ASP A 53 -2.18 -4.27 -8.87
C ASP A 53 -1.88 -5.24 -7.72
N ALA A 54 -0.59 -5.45 -7.40
CA ALA A 54 -0.17 -6.33 -6.32
C ALA A 54 -0.60 -5.79 -4.94
N VAL A 55 -0.34 -4.51 -4.64
CA VAL A 55 -0.63 -3.96 -3.30
C VAL A 55 -2.11 -3.63 -3.09
N LEU A 56 -2.89 -3.46 -4.15
CA LEU A 56 -4.34 -3.24 -4.07
C LEU A 56 -5.17 -4.53 -4.07
N ALA A 57 -4.54 -5.70 -4.21
CA ALA A 57 -5.25 -6.98 -4.24
C ALA A 57 -5.87 -7.38 -2.89
N HIS A 58 -5.22 -7.06 -1.77
CA HIS A 58 -5.63 -7.49 -0.44
C HIS A 58 -5.41 -6.39 0.60
N ASP A 59 -6.04 -6.55 1.76
CA ASP A 59 -5.60 -5.89 2.98
C ASP A 59 -4.40 -6.65 3.57
N TRP A 60 -3.40 -5.91 4.04
CA TRP A 60 -2.09 -6.45 4.38
C TRP A 60 -1.82 -6.41 5.87
N TYR A 61 -1.46 -7.55 6.46
CA TYR A 61 -0.87 -7.59 7.80
C TYR A 61 0.52 -6.94 7.81
N TYR A 62 1.30 -7.11 6.74
CA TYR A 62 2.45 -6.26 6.42
C TYR A 62 2.86 -6.46 4.96
N LEU A 63 3.60 -5.49 4.40
CA LEU A 63 4.22 -5.56 3.08
C LEU A 63 5.71 -5.87 3.19
N GLY A 64 6.23 -6.70 2.29
CA GLY A 64 7.63 -7.11 2.27
C GLY A 64 7.98 -7.91 1.02
N SER A 65 9.00 -7.45 0.28
CA SER A 65 9.51 -8.15 -0.90
C SER A 65 10.24 -9.45 -0.60
N ASP A 66 10.59 -9.67 0.66
CA ASP A 66 11.26 -10.84 1.19
C ASP A 66 10.30 -11.97 1.60
N VAL A 67 8.99 -11.72 1.55
CA VAL A 67 7.97 -12.75 1.82
C VAL A 67 8.04 -13.84 0.76
N THR A 68 7.92 -15.09 1.19
CA THR A 68 7.85 -16.27 0.34
C THR A 68 6.56 -17.04 0.62
N PRO A 69 6.11 -17.95 -0.27
CA PRO A 69 4.95 -18.80 0.02
C PRO A 69 5.11 -19.64 1.30
N ASP A 70 6.35 -19.94 1.71
CA ASP A 70 6.66 -20.72 2.92
C ASP A 70 6.88 -19.83 4.17
N THR A 71 6.68 -18.51 4.06
CA THR A 71 6.81 -17.60 5.20
C THR A 71 5.81 -18.00 6.29
N ARG A 72 6.31 -18.23 7.50
CA ARG A 72 5.49 -18.62 8.65
C ARG A 72 4.45 -17.52 8.95
N SER A 73 3.18 -17.88 8.86
CA SER A 73 2.06 -17.01 9.20
C SER A 73 1.22 -17.56 10.36
N PHE A 74 0.40 -16.71 10.96
CA PHE A 74 -0.62 -17.15 11.91
C PHE A 74 -1.83 -17.73 11.17
N PRO A 75 -2.74 -18.46 11.86
CA PRO A 75 -4.04 -18.77 11.28
C PRO A 75 -4.69 -17.48 10.74
N HIS A 76 -5.39 -17.57 9.60
CA HIS A 76 -6.06 -16.42 8.97
C HIS A 76 -5.12 -15.38 8.35
N GLN A 77 -3.91 -15.80 7.97
CA GLN A 77 -2.94 -14.97 7.27
C GLN A 77 -2.33 -15.75 6.11
N HIS A 78 -2.30 -15.14 4.93
CA HIS A 78 -1.80 -15.77 3.72
C HIS A 78 -0.58 -15.05 3.18
N PRO A 79 0.61 -15.71 3.12
CA PRO A 79 1.78 -15.15 2.46
C PRO A 79 1.57 -15.06 0.95
N VAL A 80 1.72 -13.85 0.40
CA VAL A 80 1.82 -13.58 -1.03
C VAL A 80 3.28 -13.34 -1.34
N GLY A 81 3.90 -14.30 -2.03
CA GLY A 81 5.32 -14.30 -2.34
C GLY A 81 5.76 -13.00 -3.03
N GLY A 82 6.77 -12.35 -2.45
CA GLY A 82 7.36 -11.11 -2.94
C GLY A 82 6.51 -9.85 -2.71
N VAL A 83 5.39 -9.94 -1.98
CA VAL A 83 4.50 -8.79 -1.76
C VAL A 83 4.24 -8.55 -0.27
N GLY A 84 3.81 -9.56 0.48
CA GLY A 84 3.40 -9.36 1.86
C GLY A 84 2.61 -10.53 2.43
N VAL A 85 2.10 -10.34 3.65
CA VAL A 85 1.17 -11.29 4.30
C VAL A 85 -0.19 -10.60 4.43
N THR A 86 -1.25 -11.24 3.95
CA THR A 86 -2.61 -10.67 3.97
C THR A 86 -3.27 -10.83 5.35
N PHE A 87 -4.34 -10.06 5.58
CA PHE A 87 -5.40 -10.48 6.50
C PHE A 87 -6.24 -11.61 5.85
N ASP A 88 -7.15 -12.22 6.63
CA ASP A 88 -7.95 -13.47 6.41
C ASP A 88 -8.60 -13.69 5.02
N ASP A 89 -8.44 -12.75 4.10
CA ASP A 89 -9.02 -12.76 2.76
C ASP A 89 -8.10 -13.44 1.75
N THR A 90 -8.40 -14.72 1.50
CA THR A 90 -7.91 -15.41 0.30
C THR A 90 -8.55 -14.87 -0.99
N GLU A 91 -9.69 -14.18 -0.88
CA GLU A 91 -10.36 -13.54 -2.00
C GLU A 91 -10.07 -12.03 -2.02
N PRO A 92 -9.79 -11.43 -3.19
CA PRO A 92 -9.65 -9.98 -3.28
C PRO A 92 -10.94 -9.27 -2.87
N GLU A 93 -10.86 -8.39 -1.87
CA GLU A 93 -11.96 -7.50 -1.50
C GLU A 93 -12.10 -6.34 -2.52
N PRO A 94 -13.14 -5.50 -2.49
CA PRO A 94 -13.15 -4.24 -3.25
C PRO A 94 -12.30 -3.17 -2.53
N ALA A 95 -11.47 -2.43 -3.27
CA ALA A 95 -10.62 -1.39 -2.67
C ALA A 95 -11.48 -0.27 -2.07
N THR A 96 -11.03 0.31 -0.95
CA THR A 96 -11.67 1.50 -0.38
C THR A 96 -11.44 2.66 -1.35
N VAL A 97 -12.53 3.22 -1.89
CA VAL A 97 -12.48 4.34 -2.83
C VAL A 97 -12.91 5.61 -2.13
N PHE A 98 -12.06 6.63 -2.14
CA PHE A 98 -12.37 7.90 -1.52
C PHE A 98 -11.66 9.06 -2.24
N PRO A 99 -12.24 10.28 -2.21
CA PRO A 99 -11.53 11.47 -2.64
C PRO A 99 -10.45 11.81 -1.63
N LEU A 100 -9.23 12.13 -2.07
CA LEU A 100 -8.09 12.41 -1.19
C LEU A 100 -8.35 13.58 -0.23
N SER A 101 -9.21 14.53 -0.63
CA SER A 101 -9.70 15.64 0.21
C SER A 101 -10.53 15.20 1.43
N ARG A 102 -10.94 13.91 1.49
CA ARG A 102 -11.65 13.29 2.61
C ARG A 102 -10.81 12.21 3.30
N ALA A 103 -9.50 12.24 3.13
CA ALA A 103 -8.56 11.37 3.84
C ALA A 103 -8.79 11.33 5.37
N GLY A 104 -9.16 12.47 5.97
CA GLY A 104 -9.47 12.59 7.39
C GLY A 104 -10.61 11.69 7.88
N ASP A 105 -11.49 11.25 6.98
CA ASP A 105 -12.61 10.36 7.34
C ASP A 105 -12.15 8.89 7.58
N LEU A 106 -10.91 8.53 7.21
CA LEU A 106 -10.38 7.16 7.31
C LEU A 106 -9.75 6.81 8.66
N ASP A 107 -9.59 7.79 9.56
CA ASP A 107 -8.83 7.64 10.82
C ASP A 107 -7.43 7.02 10.61
N ALA A 108 -6.84 7.30 9.43
CA ALA A 108 -5.54 6.78 9.04
C ALA A 108 -4.43 7.63 9.66
N SER A 109 -3.36 7.01 10.14
CA SER A 109 -2.13 7.74 10.50
C SER A 109 -1.35 8.17 9.26
N TRP A 110 -1.30 7.34 8.22
CA TRP A 110 -0.55 7.60 6.99
C TRP A 110 -1.28 7.04 5.77
N ILE A 111 -1.22 7.77 4.66
CA ILE A 111 -1.73 7.33 3.35
C ILE A 111 -0.60 7.44 2.32
N TYR A 112 -0.30 6.34 1.64
CA TYR A 112 0.78 6.22 0.67
C TYR A 112 0.18 6.13 -0.73
N VAL A 113 0.18 7.25 -1.45
CA VAL A 113 -0.41 7.36 -2.78
C VAL A 113 0.65 7.10 -3.85
N ILE A 114 0.53 5.98 -4.56
CA ILE A 114 1.38 5.61 -5.68
C ILE A 114 0.91 6.34 -6.94
N SER A 115 1.82 7.06 -7.59
CA SER A 115 1.61 7.69 -8.89
C SER A 115 2.31 6.88 -9.98
N PRO A 116 1.56 6.24 -10.90
CA PRO A 116 2.14 5.54 -12.04
C PRO A 116 2.70 6.48 -13.11
N ALA A 117 2.36 7.78 -13.07
CA ALA A 117 2.85 8.76 -14.05
C ALA A 117 4.34 9.08 -13.88
N ASP A 118 4.81 9.08 -12.62
CA ASP A 118 6.15 9.54 -12.25
C ASP A 118 6.94 8.49 -11.46
N ASP A 119 6.41 7.27 -11.29
CA ASP A 119 6.99 6.20 -10.46
C ASP A 119 7.31 6.67 -9.03
N THR A 120 6.39 7.42 -8.43
CA THR A 120 6.55 8.01 -7.09
C THR A 120 5.51 7.52 -6.11
N VAL A 121 5.83 7.66 -4.82
CA VAL A 121 4.90 7.52 -3.70
C VAL A 121 4.85 8.84 -2.94
N THR A 122 3.66 9.43 -2.84
CA THR A 122 3.40 10.58 -1.97
C THR A 122 2.86 10.09 -0.65
N VAL A 123 3.46 10.54 0.46
CA VAL A 123 2.99 10.24 1.81
C VAL A 123 2.13 11.39 2.30
N HIS A 124 0.92 11.08 2.74
CA HIS A 124 -0.02 12.02 3.33
C HIS A 124 -0.24 11.71 4.80
N THR A 125 -0.50 12.75 5.60
CA THR A 125 -0.98 12.64 6.98
C THR A 125 -2.44 12.18 7.01
N SER A 126 -2.97 11.97 8.21
CA SER A 126 -4.40 11.72 8.46
C SER A 126 -5.32 12.72 7.77
N ASP A 127 -4.90 13.98 7.72
CA ASP A 127 -5.72 15.08 7.19
C ASP A 127 -5.67 15.18 5.65
N GLY A 128 -4.87 14.32 5.01
CA GLY A 128 -4.65 14.32 3.56
C GLY A 128 -3.54 15.26 3.08
N ASP A 129 -2.87 15.95 4.00
CA ASP A 129 -1.77 16.86 3.64
C ASP A 129 -0.52 16.08 3.22
N PRO A 130 0.09 16.39 2.06
CA PRO A 130 1.31 15.73 1.63
C PRO A 130 2.50 16.17 2.49
N ILE A 131 3.26 15.20 2.99
CA ILE A 131 4.46 15.44 3.81
C ILE A 131 5.77 15.02 3.12
N GLY A 132 5.69 14.29 2.02
CA GLY A 132 6.86 13.87 1.26
C GLY A 132 6.52 13.15 -0.03
N VAL A 133 7.40 13.27 -1.03
CA VAL A 133 7.33 12.54 -2.29
C VAL A 133 8.62 11.72 -2.43
N HIS A 134 8.47 10.45 -2.77
CA HIS A 134 9.58 9.50 -2.85
C HIS A 134 9.57 8.77 -4.18
N SER A 135 10.68 8.82 -4.92
CA SER A 135 10.88 7.99 -6.11
C SER A 135 10.93 6.51 -5.74
N LEU A 136 10.34 5.63 -6.57
CA LEU A 136 10.50 4.18 -6.45
C LEU A 136 11.89 3.71 -6.96
N GLY A 137 12.49 4.46 -7.89
CA GLY A 137 13.80 4.20 -8.50
C GLY A 137 14.91 5.17 -8.12
#